data_AF-A0A1C3WTM6-F1
#
_entry.id   AF-A0A1C3WTM6-F1
#
_cell.length_a   1.000
_cell.length_b   1.000
_cell.length_c   1.000
_cell.angle_alpha   90.00
_cell.angle_beta   90.00
_cell.angle_gamma   90.00
#
_symmetry.space_group_name_H-M   'P 1'
#
loop_
_entity.id
_entity.type
_entity.pdbx_description
1 polymer ?
#
loop_
_entity_poly.entity_id
_entity_poly.type
_entity_poly.pdbx_seq_one_letter_code
_entity_poly.pdbx_strand_id
1 'polypeptide(L)'
;MGKFYSDEQVQEALAALEACAPGSWETLKRLASITRPHTEDEEVELTSITRVFDIVFPKLQFVAQAIDLDEARFELNLDIGNAVRAAIASDRDSSQLFKR
;
A
#
# COMPACT_ATOMS: atom_id res chain seq x y z
N MET A 1 8.30 9.86 17.20
CA MET A 1 6.91 9.43 16.94
C MET A 1 6.69 9.73 15.47
N GLY A 2 6.60 8.70 14.62
CA GLY A 2 6.39 8.91 13.18
C GLY A 2 5.06 9.60 12.96
N LYS A 3 4.97 10.42 11.92
CA LYS A 3 3.72 11.06 11.54
C LYS A 3 2.92 10.04 10.74
N PHE A 4 1.67 9.82 11.17
CA PHE A 4 0.74 8.96 10.46
C PHE A 4 -0.15 9.85 9.60
N TYR A 5 -0.37 9.45 8.35
CA TYR A 5 -1.39 10.03 7.50
C TYR A 5 -2.78 9.66 8.02
N SER A 6 -3.76 10.53 7.78
CA SER A 6 -5.15 10.22 8.13
C SER A 6 -5.69 9.10 7.25
N ASP A 7 -6.72 8.38 7.73
CA ASP A 7 -7.39 7.35 6.93
C ASP A 7 -7.86 7.91 5.57
N GLU A 8 -8.35 9.15 5.52
CA GLU A 8 -8.75 9.82 4.28
C GLU A 8 -7.58 9.99 3.30
N GLN A 9 -6.40 10.39 3.80
CA GLN A 9 -5.20 10.55 2.98
C GLN A 9 -4.68 9.20 2.46
N VAL A 10 -4.77 8.15 3.29
CA VAL A 10 -4.42 6.79 2.89
C VAL A 10 -5.40 6.29 1.81
N GLN A 11 -6.70 6.52 1.96
CA GLN A 11 -7.70 6.17 0.96
C GLN A 11 -7.51 6.95 -0.35
N GLU A 12 -7.18 8.24 -0.29
CA GLU A 12 -6.84 9.06 -1.46
C GLU A 12 -5.63 8.48 -2.20
N ALA A 13 -4.57 8.12 -1.47
CA ALA A 13 -3.39 7.50 -2.05
C ALA A 13 -3.70 6.16 -2.71
N LEU A 14 -4.48 5.29 -2.05
CA LEU A 14 -4.90 4.01 -2.61
C LEU A 14 -5.75 4.18 -3.88
N ALA A 15 -6.68 5.13 -3.88
CA ALA A 15 -7.48 5.45 -5.06
C ALA A 15 -6.61 5.96 -6.22
N ALA A 16 -5.61 6.79 -5.93
CA ALA A 16 -4.67 7.29 -6.93
C ALA A 16 -3.76 6.19 -7.50
N LEU A 17 -3.34 5.23 -6.66
CA LEU A 17 -2.60 4.05 -7.10
C LEU A 17 -3.45 3.18 -8.04
N GLU A 18 -4.70 2.89 -7.65
CA GLU A 18 -5.62 2.09 -8.45
C GLU A 18 -5.96 2.77 -9.79
N ALA A 19 -6.10 4.09 -9.80
CA ALA A 19 -6.31 4.86 -11.03
C ALA A 19 -5.06 4.86 -11.94
N CYS A 20 -3.86 4.83 -11.37
CA CYS A 20 -2.61 4.80 -12.13
C CYS A 20 -2.30 3.41 -12.68
N ALA A 21 -2.56 2.36 -11.89
CA ALA A 21 -2.34 0.98 -12.25
C ALA A 21 -3.47 0.11 -11.66
N PRO A 22 -4.51 -0.20 -12.45
CA PRO A 22 -5.63 -1.01 -11.99
C PRO A 22 -5.17 -2.38 -11.47
N GLY A 23 -5.73 -2.82 -10.35
CA GLY A 23 -5.35 -4.03 -9.64
C GLY A 23 -4.24 -3.83 -8.60
N SER A 24 -3.73 -2.61 -8.42
CA SER A 24 -2.68 -2.31 -7.43
C SER A 24 -3.04 -2.79 -6.04
N TRP A 25 -4.28 -2.58 -5.60
CA TRP A 25 -4.73 -3.01 -4.27
C TRP A 25 -4.67 -4.52 -4.09
N GLU A 26 -5.19 -5.28 -5.05
CA GLU A 26 -5.20 -6.75 -4.99
C GLU A 26 -3.77 -7.32 -5.09
N THR A 27 -2.93 -6.74 -5.95
CA THR A 27 -1.52 -7.10 -6.06
C THR A 27 -0.78 -6.87 -4.75
N LEU A 28 -0.98 -5.73 -4.09
CA LEU A 28 -0.37 -5.43 -2.79
C LEU A 28 -0.80 -6.43 -1.72
N LYS A 29 -2.10 -6.73 -1.63
CA LYS A 29 -2.61 -7.75 -0.68
C LYS A 29 -2.01 -9.12 -0.96
N ARG A 30 -1.92 -9.52 -2.23
CA ARG A 30 -1.36 -10.81 -2.63
C ARG A 30 0.11 -10.90 -2.25
N LEU A 31 0.93 -9.92 -2.64
CA LEU A 31 2.35 -9.88 -2.32
C LEU A 31 2.59 -9.84 -0.80
N ALA A 32 1.85 -9.01 -0.07
CA ALA A 32 1.96 -8.92 1.39
C ALA A 32 1.48 -10.19 2.13
N SER A 33 0.69 -11.06 1.48
CA SER A 33 0.25 -12.33 2.04
C SER A 33 1.28 -13.45 1.89
N ILE A 34 2.33 -13.25 1.08
CA ILE A 34 3.38 -14.25 0.86
C ILE A 34 4.32 -14.25 2.07
N THR A 35 4.35 -15.38 2.77
CA THR A 35 5.22 -15.55 3.95
C THR A 35 6.54 -16.26 3.63
N ARG A 36 6.70 -16.78 2.41
CA ARG A 36 7.93 -17.38 1.90
C ARG A 36 8.79 -16.30 1.20
N PRO A 37 10.08 -16.56 0.94
CA PRO A 37 10.83 -15.71 0.03
C PRO A 37 10.11 -15.53 -1.30
N HIS A 38 10.17 -14.32 -1.84
CA HIS A 38 9.60 -14.00 -3.15
C HIS A 38 10.35 -14.78 -4.24
N THR A 39 9.61 -15.22 -5.27
CA THR A 39 10.22 -15.66 -6.52
C THR A 39 10.71 -14.46 -7.31
N GLU A 40 11.56 -14.69 -8.32
CA GLU A 40 12.01 -13.64 -9.25
C GLU A 40 10.82 -12.87 -9.86
N ASP A 41 9.78 -13.59 -10.29
CA ASP A 41 8.56 -12.96 -10.83
C ASP A 41 7.86 -12.06 -9.81
N GLU A 42 7.78 -12.49 -8.55
CA GLU A 42 7.17 -11.72 -7.45
C GLU A 42 8.03 -10.50 -7.09
N GLU A 43 9.35 -10.58 -7.19
CA GLU A 43 10.27 -9.45 -7.01
C GLU A 43 10.15 -8.43 -8.15
N VAL A 44 9.99 -8.89 -9.39
CA VAL A 44 9.74 -8.03 -10.56
C VAL A 44 8.42 -7.28 -10.40
N GLU A 45 7.39 -7.97 -9.90
CA GLU A 45 6.08 -7.37 -9.64
C GLU A 45 6.13 -6.38 -8.46
N LEU A 46 6.86 -6.72 -7.40
CA LEU A 46 7.10 -5.81 -6.28
C LEU A 46 7.86 -4.54 -6.72
N THR A 47 8.83 -4.70 -7.62
CA THR A 47 9.55 -3.57 -8.21
C THR A 47 8.62 -2.70 -9.05
N SER A 48 7.75 -3.34 -9.84
CA SER A 48 6.77 -2.65 -10.68
C SER A 48 5.78 -1.85 -9.84
N ILE A 49 5.24 -2.42 -8.75
CA ILE A 49 4.30 -1.69 -7.88
C ILE A 49 5.00 -0.55 -7.12
N THR A 50 6.24 -0.75 -6.68
CA THR A 50 7.03 0.31 -6.03
C THR A 50 7.25 1.49 -6.97
N ARG A 51 7.47 1.22 -8.27
CA ARG A 51 7.58 2.28 -9.28
C ARG A 51 6.29 3.06 -9.49
N VAL A 52 5.13 2.44 -9.29
CA VAL A 52 3.84 3.15 -9.30
C VAL A 52 3.77 4.15 -8.14
N PHE A 53 4.30 3.80 -6.97
CA PHE A 53 4.32 4.69 -5.80
C PHE A 53 5.15 5.94 -6.09
N ASP A 54 6.31 5.75 -6.73
CA ASP A 54 7.18 6.86 -7.14
C ASP A 54 6.51 7.81 -8.14
N ILE A 55 5.58 7.32 -8.95
CA ILE A 55 4.81 8.13 -9.90
C ILE A 55 3.65 8.84 -9.21
N VAL A 56 2.99 8.19 -8.25
CA VAL A 56 1.74 8.66 -7.64
C VAL A 56 2.00 9.59 -6.46
N PHE A 57 2.88 9.21 -5.52
CA PHE A 57 3.05 9.93 -4.27
C PHE A 57 3.42 11.41 -4.47
N PRO A 58 4.36 11.78 -5.36
CA PRO A 58 4.71 13.19 -5.57
C PRO A 58 3.55 14.04 -6.12
N LYS A 59 2.47 13.43 -6.64
CA LYS A 59 1.31 14.12 -7.18
C LYS A 59 0.22 14.37 -6.13
N LEU A 60 0.28 13.69 -4.98
CA LEU A 60 -0.65 13.88 -3.88
C LEU A 60 -0.31 15.20 -3.17
N GLN A 61 -1.29 16.09 -3.03
CA GLN A 61 -1.06 17.45 -2.53
C GLN A 61 -0.40 17.45 -1.14
N PHE A 62 -0.83 16.55 -0.26
CA PHE A 62 -0.31 16.44 1.10
C PHE A 62 1.13 15.87 1.18
N VAL A 63 1.58 15.16 0.14
CA VAL A 63 2.98 14.74 0.00
C VAL A 63 3.79 15.87 -0.63
N ALA A 64 3.29 16.47 -1.72
CA ALA A 64 3.98 17.53 -2.46
C ALA A 64 4.28 18.78 -1.62
N GLN A 65 3.48 19.04 -0.58
CA GLN A 65 3.65 20.16 0.35
C GLN A 65 4.49 19.81 1.59
N ALA A 66 5.01 18.58 1.69
CA ALA A 66 5.86 18.18 2.80
C ALA A 66 7.22 18.89 2.73
N ILE A 67 7.79 19.17 3.91
CA ILE A 67 9.11 19.78 4.04
C ILE A 67 10.19 18.81 3.55
N ASP A 68 10.04 17.52 3.89
CA ASP A 68 10.87 16.43 3.41
C ASP A 68 9.99 15.45 2.60
N LEU A 69 10.23 15.41 1.29
CA LEU A 69 9.46 14.57 0.37
C LEU A 69 9.77 13.09 0.54
N ASP A 70 11.01 12.74 0.89
CA ASP A 70 11.41 11.34 1.02
C ASP A 70 10.87 10.76 2.33
N GLU A 71 10.90 11.53 3.41
CA GLU A 71 10.23 11.16 4.67
C GLU A 71 8.72 11.00 4.47
N ALA A 72 8.07 11.96 3.81
CA ALA A 72 6.63 11.90 3.52
C ALA A 72 6.24 10.67 2.68
N ARG A 73 7.02 10.36 1.64
CA ARG A 73 6.81 9.16 0.81
C ARG A 73 7.00 7.88 1.62
N PHE A 74 8.02 7.84 2.47
CA PHE A 74 8.30 6.70 3.32
C PHE A 74 7.17 6.46 4.34
N GLU A 75 6.71 7.50 5.04
CA GLU A 75 5.59 7.42 5.97
C GLU A 75 4.30 6.97 5.29
N LEU A 76 4.00 7.50 4.09
CA LEU A 76 2.81 7.09 3.35
C LEU A 76 2.89 5.62 2.89
N ASN A 77 4.07 5.17 2.48
CA ASN A 77 4.29 3.76 2.15
C ASN A 77 4.03 2.86 3.36
N LEU A 78 4.51 3.24 4.54
CA LEU A 78 4.25 2.50 5.78
C LEU A 78 2.76 2.41 6.10
N ASP A 79 2.01 3.52 5.95
CA ASP A 79 0.58 3.55 6.22
C ASP A 79 -0.24 2.72 5.24
N ILE A 80 0.10 2.75 3.96
CA ILE A 80 -0.47 1.84 2.97
C ILE A 80 -0.16 0.39 3.34
N GLY A 81 1.09 0.10 3.74
CA GLY A 81 1.48 -1.24 4.19
C GLY A 81 0.74 -1.71 5.46
N ASN A 82 0.42 -0.78 6.38
CA ASN A 82 -0.43 -1.06 7.54
C ASN A 82 -1.87 -1.35 7.10
N ALA A 83 -2.45 -0.54 6.21
CA ALA A 83 -3.79 -0.71 5.69
C ALA A 83 -3.96 -2.05 4.95
N VAL A 84 -2.98 -2.43 4.12
CA VAL A 84 -2.95 -3.74 3.42
C VAL A 84 -2.95 -4.89 4.43
N ARG A 85 -2.10 -4.83 5.46
CA ARG A 85 -2.04 -5.87 6.50
C ARG A 85 -3.32 -5.96 7.31
N ALA A 86 -3.93 -4.82 7.64
CA ALA A 86 -5.21 -4.77 8.33
C ALA A 86 -6.33 -5.39 7.48
N ALA A 87 -6.37 -5.10 6.18
CA ALA A 87 -7.32 -5.69 5.25
C ALA A 87 -7.16 -7.22 5.16
N ILE A 88 -5.92 -7.72 5.02
CA ILE A 88 -5.64 -9.17 5.01
C ILE A 88 -6.09 -9.84 6.32
N ALA A 89 -5.87 -9.21 7.47
CA ALA A 89 -6.32 -9.74 8.76
C ALA A 89 -7.86 -9.82 8.83
N SER A 90 -8.55 -8.76 8.40
CA SER A 90 -10.01 -8.70 8.34
C SER A 90 -10.61 -9.79 7.43
N ASP A 91 -10.00 -10.03 6.26
CA ASP A 91 -10.44 -11.07 5.31
C ASP A 91 -10.31 -12.49 5.92
N ARG A 92 -9.26 -12.71 6.72
CA ARG A 92 -9.04 -13.98 7.42
C ARG A 92 -10.06 -14.21 8.54
N ASP A 93 -10.35 -13.19 9.34
CA ASP A 93 -11.32 -13.29 10.44
C ASP A 93 -12.74 -13.54 9.91
N SER A 94 -13.11 -12.85 8.82
CA SER A 94 -14.36 -13.07 8.10
C SER A 94 -14.48 -14.52 7.60
N SER A 95 -13.40 -15.09 7.08
CA SER A 95 -13.36 -16.47 6.58
C SER A 95 -13.44 -17.55 7.67
N GLN A 96 -13.10 -17.21 8.92
CA GLN A 96 -13.19 -18.15 10.05
C GLN A 96 -14.57 -18.14 10.73
N LEU A 97 -15.29 -17.02 10.66
CA LEU A 97 -16.65 -16.87 11.21
C LEU A 97 -17.70 -17.73 10.49
N PHE A 98 -17.54 -17.99 9.19
CA PHE A 98 -18.47 -18.82 8.39
C PHE A 98 -18.15 -20.32 8.41
N LYS A 99 -17.20 -20.79 9.23
CA LYS A 99 -16.82 -22.21 9.36
C LYS A 99 -17.30 -22.87 10.67
N ARG A 100 -18.27 -22.28 11.37
CA ARG A 100 -18.86 -22.84 12.60
C ARG A 100 -20.31 -23.24 12.43
#